data_AF-A0A7V3U523-F1
#
_entry.id   AF-A0A7V3U523-F1
#
_cell.length_a   1.000
_cell.length_b   1.000
_cell.length_c   1.000
_cell.angle_alpha   90.00
_cell.angle_beta   90.00
_cell.angle_gamma   90.00
#
_symmetry.space_group_name_H-M   'P 1'
#
loop_
_entity.id
_entity.type
_entity.pdbx_description
1 polymer ?
#
loop_
_entity_poly.entity_id
_entity_poly.type
_entity_poly.pdbx_seq_one_letter_code
_entity_poly.pdbx_strand_id
1 'polypeptide(L)'
;MTKKLIATVLAASIALTSVSALPAAAKPNDGAKILGGLAALYILSRIIKDNDRRRPAPAPVQPTVPNRCLKTFYTPNGAIRAYGAHCVAKYAPRLSLPQQCKRRINTDYGRRNVYGPYCLRENGYRVAVQ
;
A
#
# COMPACT_ATOMS: atom_id res chain seq x y z
N MET A 1 -11.46 16.18 23.24
CA MET A 1 -12.03 15.27 24.28
C MET A 1 -13.53 15.03 24.12
N THR A 2 -14.28 15.90 23.43
CA THR A 2 -15.74 15.79 23.19
C THR A 2 -16.19 14.47 22.53
N LYS A 3 -15.40 13.90 21.62
CA LYS A 3 -15.72 12.63 20.95
C LYS A 3 -15.87 11.43 21.91
N LYS A 4 -15.13 11.43 23.03
CA LYS A 4 -15.22 10.36 24.04
C LYS A 4 -16.53 10.44 24.84
N LEU A 5 -16.98 11.67 25.13
CA LEU A 5 -18.23 11.92 25.85
C LEU A 5 -19.47 11.58 25.00
N ILE A 6 -19.45 11.92 23.71
CA ILE A 6 -20.56 11.59 22.79
C ILE A 6 -20.72 10.07 22.67
N ALA A 7 -19.60 9.33 22.60
CA ALA A 7 -19.62 7.87 22.51
C ALA A 7 -20.19 7.20 23.77
N THR A 8 -19.84 7.68 24.97
CA THR A 8 -20.35 7.12 26.23
C THR A 8 -21.83 7.37 26.42
N VAL A 9 -22.32 8.58 26.07
CA VAL A 9 -23.74 8.91 26.17
C VAL A 9 -24.56 8.07 25.20
N LEU A 10 -24.11 7.93 23.95
CA LEU A 10 -24.79 7.11 22.95
C LEU A 10 -24.90 5.63 23.36
N ALA A 11 -23.82 5.08 23.93
CA ALA A 11 -23.81 3.70 24.42
C ALA A 11 -24.79 3.48 25.59
N ALA A 12 -24.84 4.43 26.53
CA ALA A 12 -25.77 4.36 27.66
C ALA A 12 -27.23 4.40 27.20
N SER A 13 -27.57 5.27 26.24
CA SER A 13 -28.93 5.37 25.70
C SER A 13 -29.40 4.08 25.00
N ILE A 14 -28.53 3.43 24.21
CA ILE A 14 -28.86 2.16 23.55
C ILE A 14 -29.10 1.04 24.58
N ALA A 15 -28.30 1.00 25.65
CA ALA A 15 -28.45 0.01 26.72
C ALA A 15 -29.75 0.19 27.52
N LEU A 16 -30.21 1.43 27.71
CA LEU A 16 -31.45 1.73 28.42
C LEU A 16 -32.71 1.42 27.58
N THR A 17 -32.61 1.50 26.24
CA THR A 17 -33.76 1.33 25.33
C THR A 17 -34.11 -0.15 25.09
N SER A 18 -33.21 -1.09 25.40
CA SER A 18 -33.43 -2.53 25.15
C SER A 18 -34.32 -3.24 26.18
N VAL A 19 -34.71 -2.58 27.27
CA VAL A 19 -35.45 -3.21 28.38
C VAL A 19 -36.98 -3.24 28.18
N SER A 20 -37.55 -2.46 27.25
CA SER A 20 -39.02 -2.32 27.12
C SER A 20 -39.70 -3.15 26.02
N ALA A 21 -38.96 -3.89 25.20
CA ALA A 21 -39.55 -4.81 24.23
C ALA A 21 -39.76 -6.19 24.87
N LEU A 22 -40.80 -6.33 25.71
CA LEU A 22 -41.29 -7.66 26.06
C LEU A 22 -41.83 -8.32 24.78
N PRO A 23 -41.28 -9.47 24.35
CA PRO A 23 -41.80 -10.17 23.19
C PRO A 23 -43.23 -10.63 23.49
N ALA A 24 -44.16 -10.21 22.64
CA ALA A 24 -45.51 -10.74 22.63
C ALA A 24 -45.45 -12.27 22.46
N ALA A 25 -46.22 -12.96 23.29
CA ALA A 25 -46.14 -14.37 23.58
C ALA A 25 -46.24 -15.30 22.37
N ALA A 26 -45.40 -16.35 22.37
CA ALA A 26 -45.74 -17.64 21.77
C ALA A 26 -45.59 -18.72 22.87
N LYS A 27 -46.65 -19.52 22.96
CA LYS A 27 -47.07 -20.46 24.02
C LYS A 27 -45.96 -21.46 24.43
N PRO A 28 -45.91 -21.89 25.71
CA PRO A 28 -44.77 -22.58 26.28
C PRO A 28 -44.81 -24.07 25.93
N ASN A 29 -43.79 -24.53 25.23
CA ASN A 29 -43.15 -25.79 25.59
C ASN A 29 -41.67 -25.73 25.17
N ASP A 30 -40.83 -26.06 26.14
CA ASP A 30 -39.42 -26.43 26.03
C ASP A 30 -38.40 -25.37 25.55
N GLY A 31 -37.65 -24.84 26.53
CA GLY A 31 -36.19 -24.63 26.48
C GLY A 31 -35.58 -23.64 25.49
N ALA A 32 -36.31 -23.08 24.53
CA ALA A 32 -35.71 -22.40 23.38
C ALA A 32 -35.77 -20.86 23.41
N LYS A 33 -35.67 -20.23 24.59
CA LYS A 33 -35.81 -18.76 24.73
C LYS A 33 -34.57 -17.91 24.41
N ILE A 34 -33.52 -18.46 23.81
CA ILE A 34 -32.27 -17.71 23.51
C ILE A 34 -31.96 -17.59 22.00
N LEU A 35 -32.71 -18.24 21.12
CA LEU A 35 -32.36 -18.29 19.68
C LEU A 35 -32.77 -17.04 18.87
N GLY A 36 -33.80 -16.29 19.28
CA GLY A 36 -34.30 -15.16 18.47
C GLY A 36 -33.32 -14.00 18.34
N GLY A 37 -32.68 -13.60 19.45
CA GLY A 37 -31.70 -12.51 19.46
C GLY A 37 -30.42 -12.85 18.71
N LEU A 38 -29.95 -14.09 18.83
CA LEU A 38 -28.74 -14.59 18.16
C LEU A 38 -28.94 -14.69 16.64
N ALA A 39 -30.12 -15.14 16.19
CA ALA A 39 -30.47 -15.17 14.76
C ALA A 39 -30.52 -13.76 14.16
N ALA A 40 -31.12 -12.79 14.85
CA ALA A 40 -31.17 -11.40 14.41
C ALA A 40 -29.76 -10.76 14.31
N LEU A 41 -28.91 -10.99 15.31
CA LEU A 41 -27.50 -10.56 15.29
C LEU A 41 -26.69 -11.21 14.16
N TYR A 42 -26.93 -12.49 13.87
CA TYR A 42 -26.26 -13.22 12.79
C TYR A 42 -26.61 -12.66 11.40
N ILE A 43 -27.89 -12.35 11.16
CA ILE A 43 -28.35 -11.76 9.90
C ILE A 43 -27.76 -10.36 9.72
N LEU A 44 -27.76 -9.54 10.78
CA LEU A 44 -27.19 -8.19 10.73
C LEU A 44 -25.67 -8.20 10.53
N SER A 45 -24.98 -9.21 11.08
CA SER A 45 -23.53 -9.39 10.92
C SER A 45 -23.10 -9.65 9.48
N ARG A 46 -23.97 -10.23 8.64
CA ARG A 46 -23.68 -10.36 7.19
C ARG A 46 -23.73 -9.03 6.44
N ILE A 47 -24.49 -8.05 6.91
CA ILE A 47 -24.70 -6.76 6.23
C ILE A 47 -23.50 -5.81 6.45
N ILE A 48 -22.83 -5.91 7.60
CA ILE A 48 -21.71 -5.01 7.95
C ILE A 48 -20.39 -5.45 7.28
N LYS A 49 -20.31 -6.70 6.81
CA LYS A 49 -19.07 -7.30 6.30
C LYS A 49 -18.83 -7.08 4.80
N ASP A 50 -19.05 -5.87 4.30
CA ASP A 50 -18.78 -5.56 2.89
C ASP A 50 -18.29 -4.13 2.63
N ASN A 51 -17.40 -3.60 3.48
CA ASN A 51 -16.82 -2.26 3.22
C ASN A 51 -15.29 -2.18 3.28
N ASP A 52 -14.59 -3.30 3.48
CA ASP A 52 -13.11 -3.31 3.49
C ASP A 52 -12.49 -3.68 2.13
N ARG A 53 -13.30 -4.14 1.18
CA ARG A 53 -12.83 -4.55 -0.17
C ARG A 53 -12.64 -3.39 -1.15
N ARG A 54 -12.98 -2.16 -0.74
CA ARG A 54 -12.87 -0.94 -1.57
C ARG A 54 -11.73 -0.01 -1.17
N ARG A 55 -10.81 -0.42 -0.30
CA ARG A 55 -9.50 0.23 -0.24
C ARG A 55 -8.63 -0.43 -1.31
N PRO A 56 -8.30 0.26 -2.41
CA PRO A 56 -7.23 -0.21 -3.26
C PRO A 56 -6.02 -0.43 -2.35
N ALA A 57 -5.44 -1.63 -2.36
CA ALA A 57 -4.15 -1.83 -1.72
C ALA A 57 -3.22 -0.70 -2.19
N PRO A 58 -2.42 -0.06 -1.30
CA PRO A 58 -1.48 0.96 -1.71
C PRO A 58 -0.67 0.41 -2.89
N ALA A 59 -0.79 1.05 -4.05
CA ALA A 59 -0.06 0.61 -5.22
C ALA A 59 1.43 0.53 -4.84
N PRO A 60 2.16 -0.54 -5.21
CA PRO A 60 3.57 -0.64 -4.89
C PRO A 60 4.29 0.60 -5.44
N VAL A 61 4.82 1.42 -4.54
CA VAL A 61 5.54 2.65 -4.90
C VAL A 61 6.85 2.22 -5.55
N GLN A 62 6.87 2.20 -6.88
CA GLN A 62 8.07 1.82 -7.59
C GLN A 62 9.11 2.95 -7.48
N PRO A 63 10.33 2.64 -7.02
CA PRO A 63 11.41 3.62 -6.94
C PRO A 63 11.71 4.23 -8.32
N THR A 64 11.62 5.55 -8.43
CA THR A 64 11.84 6.27 -9.70
C THR A 64 13.26 6.82 -9.78
N VAL A 65 13.97 6.47 -10.83
CA VAL A 65 15.33 6.98 -11.10
C VAL A 65 15.23 8.32 -11.83
N PRO A 66 15.85 9.40 -11.32
CA PRO A 66 15.73 10.72 -11.92
C PRO A 66 16.26 10.78 -13.36
N ASN A 67 15.44 11.29 -14.28
CA ASN A 67 15.78 11.41 -15.71
C ASN A 67 17.00 12.29 -15.95
N ARG A 68 17.24 13.27 -15.08
CA ARG A 68 18.45 14.12 -15.09
C ARG A 68 19.77 13.34 -15.00
N CYS A 69 19.71 12.10 -14.48
CA CYS A 69 20.87 11.24 -14.36
C CYS A 69 21.07 10.30 -15.55
N LEU A 70 20.10 10.23 -16.46
CA LEU A 70 20.24 9.55 -17.75
C LEU A 70 21.09 10.43 -18.67
N LYS A 71 22.27 9.93 -19.03
CA LYS A 71 23.19 10.63 -19.93
C LYS A 71 23.73 9.67 -20.98
N THR A 72 24.16 10.25 -22.09
CA THR A 72 24.93 9.55 -23.12
C THR A 72 26.40 9.56 -22.72
N PHE A 73 27.00 8.38 -22.66
CA PHE A 73 28.43 8.18 -22.41
C PHE A 73 29.08 7.70 -23.71
N TYR A 74 30.13 8.40 -24.13
CA TYR A 74 30.97 7.97 -25.24
C TYR A 74 31.98 6.95 -24.73
N THR A 75 31.95 5.77 -25.33
CA THR A 75 32.87 4.67 -25.05
C THR A 75 33.59 4.30 -26.35
N PRO A 76 34.72 3.58 -26.29
CA PRO A 76 35.42 3.14 -27.51
C PRO A 76 34.54 2.31 -28.46
N ASN A 77 33.51 1.64 -27.94
CA ASN A 77 32.58 0.81 -28.70
C ASN A 77 31.32 1.59 -29.16
N GLY A 78 31.31 2.91 -29.02
CA GLY A 78 30.19 3.79 -29.37
C GLY A 78 29.52 4.45 -28.17
N ALA A 79 28.48 5.23 -28.48
CA ALA A 79 27.71 5.98 -27.50
C ALA A 79 26.64 5.09 -26.85
N ILE A 80 26.58 5.08 -25.51
CA ILE A 80 25.56 4.35 -24.74
C ILE A 80 24.78 5.29 -23.82
N ARG A 81 23.48 5.05 -23.65
CA ARG A 81 22.64 5.78 -22.67
C ARG A 81 22.58 5.00 -21.36
N ALA A 82 22.98 5.62 -20.26
CA ALA A 82 22.97 4.99 -18.95
C ALA A 82 22.79 6.01 -17.81
N TYR A 83 22.44 5.53 -16.63
CA TYR A 83 22.33 6.35 -15.43
C TYR A 83 23.68 6.45 -14.72
N GLY A 84 24.23 7.66 -14.56
CA GLY A 84 25.51 7.84 -13.87
C GLY A 84 25.40 7.55 -12.36
N ALA A 85 26.22 6.64 -11.83
CA ALA A 85 26.13 6.22 -10.42
C ALA A 85 26.31 7.40 -9.44
N HIS A 86 27.25 8.31 -9.72
CA HIS A 86 27.47 9.49 -8.90
C HIS A 86 26.27 10.46 -8.92
N CYS A 87 25.65 10.65 -10.08
CA CYS A 87 24.46 11.51 -10.20
C CYS A 87 23.30 10.95 -9.37
N VAL A 88 23.05 9.64 -9.47
CA VAL A 88 21.98 8.99 -8.72
C VAL A 88 22.23 9.07 -7.21
N ALA A 89 23.46 8.82 -6.77
CA ALA A 89 23.83 8.97 -5.36
C ALA A 89 23.60 10.41 -4.83
N LYS A 90 23.84 11.42 -5.67
CA LYS A 90 23.66 12.83 -5.31
C LYS A 90 22.19 13.27 -5.26
N TYR A 91 21.39 12.88 -6.25
CA TYR A 91 20.00 13.37 -6.40
C TYR A 91 18.93 12.40 -5.88
N ALA A 92 19.30 11.16 -5.61
CA ALA A 92 18.42 10.14 -5.05
C ALA A 92 19.17 9.34 -3.96
N PRO A 93 19.63 9.98 -2.87
CA PRO A 93 20.45 9.31 -1.83
C PRO A 93 19.69 8.22 -1.07
N ARG A 94 18.35 8.30 -1.00
CA ARG A 94 17.48 7.27 -0.38
C ARG A 94 17.15 6.12 -1.33
N LEU A 95 17.54 6.22 -2.60
CA LEU A 95 17.29 5.22 -3.62
C LEU A 95 18.39 4.16 -3.51
N SER A 96 18.06 3.00 -2.95
CA SER A 96 18.95 1.85 -2.99
C SER A 96 18.96 1.32 -4.42
N LEU A 97 20.12 1.24 -5.08
CA LEU A 97 20.21 0.64 -6.41
C LEU A 97 20.84 -0.75 -6.33
N PRO A 98 20.32 -1.72 -7.10
CA PRO A 98 20.85 -3.06 -7.17
C PRO A 98 22.30 -3.05 -7.70
N GLN A 99 23.23 -3.65 -6.95
CA GLN A 99 24.63 -3.73 -7.37
C GLN A 99 24.79 -4.58 -8.64
N GLN A 100 23.91 -5.54 -8.89
CA GLN A 100 23.92 -6.32 -10.12
C GLN A 100 23.72 -5.47 -11.38
N CYS A 101 23.02 -4.32 -11.28
CA CYS A 101 22.83 -3.42 -12.40
C CYS A 101 23.98 -2.42 -12.59
N LYS A 102 24.92 -2.36 -11.64
CA LYS A 102 26.08 -1.47 -11.67
C LYS A 102 27.14 -2.05 -12.60
N ARG A 103 27.48 -1.29 -13.63
CA ARG A 103 28.55 -1.65 -14.58
C ARG A 103 29.63 -0.58 -14.56
N ARG A 104 30.87 -1.02 -14.66
CA ARG A 104 32.01 -0.13 -14.89
C ARG A 104 32.26 -0.06 -16.39
N ILE A 105 32.18 1.15 -16.94
CA ILE A 105 32.45 1.42 -18.35
C ILE A 105 33.73 2.24 -18.48
N ASN A 106 34.44 2.04 -19.59
CA ASN A 106 35.55 2.91 -19.99
C ASN A 106 34.99 3.96 -20.94
N THR A 107 35.11 5.22 -20.54
CA THR A 107 34.79 6.37 -21.40
C THR A 107 36.08 7.04 -21.84
N ASP A 108 36.00 7.92 -22.82
CA ASP A 108 37.16 8.70 -23.29
C ASP A 108 37.77 9.56 -22.18
N TYR A 109 36.98 9.89 -21.15
CA TYR A 109 37.37 10.66 -19.97
C TYR A 109 37.69 9.76 -18.75
N GLY A 110 38.00 8.49 -18.99
CA GLY A 110 38.36 7.50 -17.97
C GLY A 110 37.21 6.59 -17.54
N ARG A 111 37.42 5.83 -16.46
CA ARG A 111 36.45 4.83 -15.99
C ARG A 111 35.28 5.51 -15.28
N ARG A 112 34.06 5.02 -15.53
CA ARG A 112 32.82 5.51 -14.87
C ARG A 112 31.95 4.33 -14.45
N ASN A 113 31.26 4.48 -13.33
CA ASN A 113 30.23 3.53 -12.91
C ASN A 113 28.86 4.02 -13.39
N VAL A 114 28.11 3.15 -14.05
CA VAL A 114 26.79 3.46 -14.61
C VAL A 114 25.81 2.33 -14.32
N TYR A 115 24.53 2.68 -14.30
CA TYR A 115 23.42 1.73 -14.20
C TYR A 115 22.68 1.67 -15.53
N GLY A 116 22.51 0.44 -16.04
CA GLY A 116 21.79 0.22 -17.28
C GLY A 116 20.27 0.43 -17.10
N PRO A 117 19.60 1.16 -18.01
CA PRO A 117 18.15 1.38 -17.91
C PRO A 117 17.34 0.08 -17.96
N TYR A 118 17.77 -0.88 -18.78
CA TYR A 118 17.10 -2.17 -18.95
C TYR A 118 17.09 -2.99 -17.65
N CYS A 119 18.26 -3.23 -17.06
CA CYS A 119 18.39 -3.96 -15.79
C CYS A 119 17.60 -3.29 -14.66
N LEU A 120 17.62 -1.96 -14.58
CA LEU A 120 16.84 -1.21 -13.59
C LEU A 120 15.33 -1.47 -13.74
N ARG A 121 14.82 -1.45 -14.97
CA ARG A 121 13.41 -1.72 -15.25
C ARG A 121 12.99 -3.14 -14.85
N GLU A 122 13.83 -4.14 -15.15
CA GLU A 122 13.59 -5.53 -14.73
C GLU A 122 13.61 -5.72 -13.21
N ASN A 123 14.37 -4.89 -12.49
CA ASN A 123 14.44 -4.91 -11.03
C ASN A 123 13.38 -4.00 -10.36
N GLY A 124 12.35 -3.57 -11.10
CA GLY A 124 11.21 -2.83 -10.55
C GLY A 124 11.42 -1.33 -10.37
N TYR A 125 12.43 -0.74 -11.01
CA TYR A 125 12.66 0.70 -11.01
C TYR A 125 11.99 1.38 -12.19
N ARG A 126 11.37 2.54 -11.93
CA ARG A 126 10.86 3.39 -13.01
C ARG A 126 12.00 4.22 -13.61
N VAL A 127 12.17 4.09 -14.91
CA VAL A 127 13.19 4.79 -15.72
C VAL A 127 12.49 5.53 -16.87
N ALA A 128 13.11 6.58 -17.41
CA ALA A 128 12.54 7.39 -18.50
C ALA A 128 13.27 7.21 -19.83
N VAL A 129 13.82 6.02 -20.06
CA VAL A 129 14.19 5.60 -21.41
C VAL A 129 12.90 5.33 -22.19
N GLN A 130 12.56 6.26 -23.08
CA GLN A 130 11.78 5.99 -24.29
C GLN A 130 12.67 5.31 -25.32
#